data_AF-A0A5K1DW22-F1
#
_entry.id   AF-A0A5K1DW22-F1
#
_cell.length_a   1.000
_cell.length_b   1.000
_cell.length_c   1.000
_cell.angle_alpha   90.00
_cell.angle_beta   90.00
_cell.angle_gamma   90.00
#
_symmetry.space_group_name_H-M   'P 1'
#
loop_
_entity.id
_entity.type
_entity.pdbx_description
1 polymer ?
#
loop_
_entity_poly.entity_id
_entity_poly.type
_entity_poly.pdbx_seq_one_letter_code
_entity_poly.pdbx_strand_id
1 'polypeptide(L)'
;DTLKRVVKAGDGSILATSPPYHRFLKSHVDFAIVSPGMPRVDAWIQEFLAHNVPCVLADYLVEFVCKPGFSLDRHVLYNTYAAAEKSHANHLQRLEVIEVPTQEDDIVCSVCKLNDRAEVMLICGDDAGKVGCGVAMHIDCCDPPLDSVPEDDWFCSKCCSSVSMKGAKNSSVLKRKSSLHVK
;
A
#
# COMPACT_ATOMS: atom_id res chain seq x y z
N ASP A 1 -20.18 3.60 -24.51
CA ASP A 1 -20.63 2.64 -23.49
C ASP A 1 -19.48 2.15 -22.61
N THR A 2 -18.38 1.70 -23.23
CA THR A 2 -17.16 1.21 -22.56
C THR A 2 -16.63 2.14 -21.45
N LEU A 3 -16.44 3.43 -21.74
CA LEU A 3 -15.94 4.39 -20.76
C LEU A 3 -16.86 4.52 -19.52
N LYS A 4 -18.18 4.47 -19.72
CA LYS A 4 -19.14 4.54 -18.60
C LYS A 4 -19.01 3.33 -17.68
N ARG A 5 -18.73 2.15 -18.25
CA ARG A 5 -18.52 0.92 -17.46
C ARG A 5 -17.22 0.99 -16.68
N VAL A 6 -16.14 1.48 -17.30
CA VAL A 6 -14.84 1.66 -16.64
C VAL A 6 -14.94 2.62 -15.46
N VAL A 7 -15.59 3.78 -15.65
CA VAL A 7 -15.79 4.76 -14.57
C VAL A 7 -16.57 4.14 -13.42
N LYS A 8 -17.65 3.40 -13.69
CA LYS A 8 -18.41 2.72 -12.63
C LYS A 8 -17.64 1.60 -11.93
N ALA A 9 -16.75 0.90 -12.63
CA ALA A 9 -15.94 -0.16 -12.06
C ALA A 9 -14.83 0.37 -11.14
N GLY A 10 -14.35 1.60 -11.38
CA GLY A 10 -13.41 2.31 -10.51
C GLY A 10 -14.07 3.22 -9.49
N ASP A 11 -15.31 2.90 -9.05
CA ASP A 11 -16.11 3.68 -8.10
C ASP A 11 -16.35 5.15 -8.47
N GLY A 12 -16.20 5.49 -9.75
CA GLY A 12 -16.50 6.81 -10.29
C GLY A 12 -18.00 7.04 -10.46
N SER A 13 -18.46 8.25 -10.15
CA SER A 13 -19.86 8.65 -10.31
C SER A 13 -20.07 9.40 -11.62
N ILE A 14 -21.04 8.95 -12.42
CA ILE A 14 -21.42 9.62 -13.67
C ILE A 14 -22.66 10.48 -13.39
N LEU A 15 -22.46 11.80 -13.34
CA LEU A 15 -23.54 12.75 -13.04
C LEU A 15 -24.50 12.95 -14.23
N ALA A 16 -23.96 13.05 -15.45
CA ALA A 16 -24.74 13.21 -16.66
C ALA A 16 -23.99 12.72 -17.89
N THR A 17 -24.72 12.34 -18.95
CA THR A 17 -24.12 11.94 -20.23
C THR A 17 -24.76 12.60 -21.45
N SER A 18 -25.78 13.42 -21.22
CA SER A 18 -26.43 14.25 -22.22
C SER A 18 -26.98 15.51 -21.54
N PRO A 19 -27.12 16.63 -22.26
CA PRO A 19 -27.68 17.82 -21.67
C PRO A 19 -29.16 17.65 -21.32
N PRO A 20 -29.72 18.50 -20.42
CA PRO A 20 -29.08 19.65 -19.79
C PRO A 20 -28.18 19.30 -18.59
N TYR A 21 -26.96 19.86 -18.55
CA TYR A 21 -25.99 19.58 -17.48
C TYR A 21 -26.14 20.47 -16.24
N HIS A 22 -26.89 21.57 -16.34
CA HIS A 22 -27.00 22.63 -15.32
C HIS A 22 -27.35 22.15 -13.90
N ARG A 23 -28.06 21.02 -13.77
CA ARG A 23 -28.42 20.45 -12.46
C ARG A 23 -27.20 20.02 -11.66
N PHE A 24 -26.14 19.57 -12.35
CA PHE A 24 -24.97 18.95 -11.75
C PHE A 24 -23.80 19.92 -11.58
N LEU A 25 -23.79 21.02 -12.36
CA LEU A 25 -22.75 22.06 -12.24
C LEU A 25 -22.84 22.86 -10.93
N LYS A 26 -23.94 22.72 -10.19
CA LYS A 26 -24.11 23.26 -8.84
C LYS A 26 -23.56 22.34 -7.75
N SER A 27 -23.31 21.07 -8.08
CA SER A 27 -22.67 20.10 -7.19
C SER A 27 -21.17 20.02 -7.47
N HIS A 28 -20.41 19.36 -6.59
CA HIS A 28 -19.00 19.09 -6.82
C HIS A 28 -18.83 18.20 -8.07
N VAL A 29 -18.17 18.71 -9.10
CA VAL A 29 -17.85 17.99 -10.34
C VAL A 29 -16.33 17.96 -10.47
N ASP A 30 -15.76 16.76 -10.49
CA ASP A 30 -14.31 16.60 -10.59
C ASP A 30 -13.81 16.89 -12.01
N PHE A 31 -14.48 16.35 -13.04
CA PHE A 31 -14.12 16.55 -14.44
C PHE A 31 -15.34 16.45 -15.38
N ALA A 32 -15.25 17.12 -16.53
CA ALA A 32 -16.10 16.91 -17.69
C ALA A 32 -15.29 16.22 -18.80
N ILE A 33 -15.73 15.03 -19.22
CA ILE A 33 -15.11 14.31 -20.33
C ILE A 33 -15.66 14.86 -21.64
N VAL A 34 -14.81 15.47 -22.45
CA VAL A 34 -15.17 16.13 -23.70
C VAL A 34 -14.60 15.37 -24.88
N SER A 35 -15.40 15.24 -25.95
CA SER A 35 -14.93 14.61 -27.18
C SER A 35 -13.89 15.48 -27.89
N PRO A 36 -12.87 14.88 -28.52
CA PRO A 36 -11.89 15.64 -29.28
C PRO A 36 -12.57 16.43 -30.41
N GLY A 37 -12.09 17.66 -30.66
CA GLY A 37 -12.59 18.52 -31.73
C GLY A 37 -13.83 19.36 -31.38
N MET A 38 -14.36 19.25 -30.16
CA MET A 38 -15.41 20.17 -29.72
C MET A 38 -14.86 21.61 -29.63
N PRO A 39 -15.55 22.62 -30.16
CA PRO A 39 -15.05 23.98 -30.17
C PRO A 39 -15.28 24.63 -28.81
N ARG A 40 -14.34 25.49 -28.37
CA ARG A 40 -14.45 26.22 -27.10
C ARG A 40 -15.74 27.05 -27.00
N VAL A 41 -16.27 27.51 -28.15
CA VAL A 41 -17.50 28.31 -28.24
C VAL A 41 -18.80 27.51 -28.10
N ASP A 42 -18.72 26.18 -27.97
CA ASP A 42 -19.90 25.36 -27.69
C ASP A 42 -20.55 25.81 -26.37
N ALA A 43 -21.89 25.87 -26.37
CA ALA A 43 -22.64 26.38 -25.23
C ALA A 43 -22.37 25.60 -23.93
N TRP A 44 -22.19 24.28 -24.00
CA TRP A 44 -21.93 23.46 -22.82
C TRP A 44 -20.49 23.58 -22.35
N ILE A 45 -19.54 23.73 -23.29
CA ILE A 45 -18.15 23.99 -22.92
C ILE A 45 -18.04 25.33 -22.22
N GLN A 46 -18.66 26.39 -22.74
CA GLN A 46 -18.70 27.69 -22.08
C GLN A 46 -19.28 27.60 -20.67
N GLU A 47 -20.35 26.82 -20.50
CA GLU A 47 -20.97 26.60 -19.18
C GLU A 47 -20.02 25.86 -18.22
N PHE A 48 -19.33 24.81 -18.66
CA PHE A 48 -18.33 24.10 -17.85
C PHE A 48 -17.21 25.04 -17.41
N LEU A 49 -16.70 25.87 -18.32
CA LEU A 49 -15.67 26.86 -18.02
C LEU A 49 -16.16 27.91 -17.02
N ALA A 50 -17.39 28.40 -17.17
CA ALA A 50 -18.00 29.37 -16.25
C ALA A 50 -18.11 28.80 -14.83
N HIS A 51 -18.34 27.49 -14.71
CA HIS A 51 -18.41 26.78 -13.43
C HIS A 51 -17.06 26.23 -12.93
N ASN A 52 -15.94 26.58 -13.57
CA ASN A 52 -14.60 26.05 -13.27
C ASN A 52 -14.52 24.52 -13.29
N VAL A 53 -15.34 23.87 -14.11
CA VAL A 53 -15.28 22.41 -14.30
C VAL A 53 -14.12 22.08 -15.25
N PRO A 54 -13.16 21.25 -14.84
CA PRO A 54 -12.05 20.87 -15.70
C PRO A 54 -12.57 20.08 -16.91
N CYS A 55 -12.17 20.48 -18.11
CA CYS A 55 -12.51 19.76 -19.33
C CYS A 55 -11.34 18.87 -19.73
N VAL A 56 -11.57 17.56 -19.85
CA VAL A 56 -10.49 16.59 -20.14
C VAL A 56 -10.91 15.60 -21.23
N LEU A 57 -9.93 15.01 -21.90
CA LEU A 57 -10.14 13.88 -22.81
C LEU A 57 -10.34 12.58 -22.01
N ALA A 58 -10.95 11.57 -22.62
CA ALA A 58 -11.08 10.25 -21.99
C ALA A 58 -9.72 9.63 -21.64
N ASP A 59 -8.69 9.91 -22.45
CA ASP A 59 -7.31 9.45 -22.24
C ASP A 59 -6.70 9.96 -20.93
N TYR A 60 -7.20 11.09 -20.39
CA TYR A 60 -6.81 11.58 -19.06
C TYR A 60 -7.01 10.51 -17.99
N LEU A 61 -8.16 9.85 -17.99
CA LEU A 61 -8.48 8.82 -16.99
C LEU A 61 -7.63 7.56 -17.21
N VAL A 62 -7.35 7.21 -18.47
CA VAL A 62 -6.52 6.06 -18.81
C VAL A 62 -5.10 6.29 -18.31
N GLU A 63 -4.51 7.45 -18.58
CA GLU A 63 -3.16 7.75 -18.12
C GLU A 63 -3.08 7.92 -16.61
N PHE A 64 -4.09 8.54 -15.98
CA PHE A 64 -4.17 8.64 -14.52
C PHE A 64 -4.08 7.26 -13.85
N VAL A 65 -4.78 6.27 -14.37
CA VAL A 65 -4.79 4.91 -13.81
C VAL A 65 -3.51 4.13 -14.19
N CYS A 66 -3.07 4.21 -15.44
CA CYS A 66 -1.99 3.37 -15.95
C CYS A 66 -0.58 3.94 -15.69
N LYS A 67 -0.45 5.24 -15.40
CA LYS A 67 0.82 5.94 -15.25
C LYS A 67 0.77 6.95 -14.10
N PRO A 68 0.71 6.48 -12.84
CA PRO A 68 0.76 7.38 -11.69
C PRO A 68 2.05 8.20 -11.70
N GLY A 69 1.96 9.49 -11.36
CA GLY A 69 3.11 10.40 -11.30
C GLY A 69 3.53 11.05 -12.62
N PHE A 70 2.87 10.73 -13.75
CA PHE A 70 3.09 11.42 -15.02
C PHE A 70 2.17 12.65 -15.16
N SER A 71 2.65 13.69 -15.86
CA SER A 71 1.83 14.87 -16.16
C SER A 71 0.66 14.49 -17.09
N LEU A 72 -0.54 14.92 -16.69
CA LEU A 72 -1.78 14.72 -17.46
C LEU A 72 -2.16 15.94 -18.29
N ASP A 73 -1.33 16.99 -18.30
CA ASP A 73 -1.64 18.30 -18.90
C ASP A 73 -2.01 18.17 -20.38
N ARG A 74 -1.38 17.24 -21.09
CA ARG A 74 -1.66 16.96 -22.50
C ARG A 74 -3.13 16.59 -22.76
N HIS A 75 -3.82 16.05 -21.78
CA HIS A 75 -5.22 15.61 -21.89
C HIS A 75 -6.22 16.65 -21.38
N VAL A 76 -5.74 17.76 -20.80
CA VAL A 76 -6.57 18.86 -20.32
C VAL A 76 -6.87 19.83 -21.47
N LEU A 77 -8.14 20.23 -21.58
CA LEU A 77 -8.63 21.08 -22.65
C LEU A 77 -8.89 22.51 -22.16
N TYR A 78 -8.91 23.45 -23.10
CA TYR A 78 -9.32 24.85 -22.88
C TYR A 78 -8.59 25.59 -21.75
N ASN A 79 -7.36 25.19 -21.44
CA ASN A 79 -6.52 25.81 -20.42
C ASN A 79 -7.09 25.69 -18.99
N THR A 80 -7.85 24.63 -18.69
CA THR A 80 -8.39 24.35 -17.35
C THR A 80 -7.41 23.61 -16.43
N TYR A 81 -6.10 23.83 -16.59
CA TYR A 81 -5.04 23.08 -15.88
C TYR A 81 -5.16 23.17 -14.36
N ALA A 82 -5.27 24.38 -13.81
CA ALA A 82 -5.36 24.58 -12.36
C ALA A 82 -6.58 23.86 -11.73
N ALA A 83 -7.70 23.83 -12.44
CA ALA A 83 -8.89 23.11 -11.98
C ALA A 83 -8.68 21.59 -12.07
N ALA A 84 -8.03 21.10 -13.13
CA ALA A 84 -7.70 19.69 -13.30
C ALA A 84 -6.71 19.19 -12.24
N GLU A 85 -5.65 19.95 -11.96
CA GLU A 85 -4.67 19.66 -10.91
C GLU A 85 -5.34 19.60 -9.53
N LYS A 86 -6.25 20.52 -9.24
CA LYS A 86 -7.01 20.52 -7.97
C LYS A 86 -7.87 19.25 -7.84
N SER A 87 -8.59 18.87 -8.89
CA SER A 87 -9.37 17.63 -8.90
C SER A 87 -8.47 16.40 -8.78
N HIS A 88 -7.31 16.39 -9.46
CA HIS A 88 -6.32 15.32 -9.36
C HIS A 88 -5.79 15.14 -7.95
N ALA A 89 -5.40 16.23 -7.29
CA ALA A 89 -4.93 16.21 -5.89
C ALA A 89 -6.00 15.68 -4.93
N ASN A 90 -7.27 16.06 -5.13
CA ASN A 90 -8.39 15.53 -4.35
C ASN A 90 -8.56 14.00 -4.55
N HIS A 91 -8.43 13.52 -5.79
CA HIS A 91 -8.45 12.09 -6.07
C HIS A 91 -7.28 11.35 -5.41
N LEU A 92 -6.06 11.91 -5.46
CA LEU A 92 -4.90 11.33 -4.77
C LEU A 92 -5.13 11.27 -3.25
N GLN A 93 -5.60 12.35 -2.63
CA GLN A 93 -5.92 12.36 -1.19
C GLN A 93 -6.99 11.33 -0.82
N ARG A 94 -7.95 11.06 -1.71
CA ARG A 94 -8.95 10.00 -1.53
C ARG A 94 -8.40 8.59 -1.73
N LEU A 95 -7.39 8.43 -2.58
CA LEU A 95 -6.69 7.15 -2.81
C LEU A 95 -5.67 6.86 -1.71
N GLU A 96 -5.06 7.89 -1.13
CA GLU A 96 -4.19 7.84 0.05
C GLU A 96 -4.92 7.39 1.33
N VAL A 97 -6.25 7.20 1.29
CA VAL A 97 -7.00 6.48 2.34
C VAL A 97 -6.72 4.97 2.30
N ILE A 98 -6.06 4.48 1.25
CA ILE A 98 -5.33 3.22 1.29
C ILE A 98 -3.87 3.57 1.60
N GLU A 99 -3.63 3.99 2.85
CA GLU A 99 -2.43 3.52 3.51
C GLU A 99 -2.56 1.99 3.51
N VAL A 100 -2.04 1.33 2.46
CA VAL A 100 -1.37 0.07 2.73
C VAL A 100 -0.33 0.52 3.72
N PRO A 101 -0.40 0.09 5.00
CA PRO A 101 0.69 0.39 5.89
C PRO A 101 1.85 -0.34 5.23
N THR A 102 2.72 0.38 4.52
CA THR A 102 4.12 0.02 4.49
C THR A 102 4.60 0.29 5.90
N GLN A 103 4.13 -0.53 6.84
CA GLN A 103 4.88 -0.87 8.03
C GLN A 103 6.05 -1.70 7.53
N GLU A 104 6.94 -1.08 6.75
CA GLU A 104 8.34 -1.08 7.10
C GLU A 104 8.45 -0.21 8.38
N ASP A 105 7.73 -0.58 9.44
CA ASP A 105 8.23 -0.27 10.77
C ASP A 105 9.63 -0.85 10.72
N ASP A 106 10.65 -0.02 10.89
CA ASP A 106 12.03 -0.47 10.97
C ASP A 106 12.10 -1.59 12.02
N ILE A 107 11.96 -2.84 11.57
CA ILE A 107 11.91 -4.00 12.44
C ILE A 107 13.33 -4.12 12.99
N VAL A 108 13.54 -3.55 14.17
CA VAL A 108 14.85 -3.54 14.81
C VAL A 108 15.07 -4.84 15.54
N CYS A 109 16.31 -5.32 15.50
CA CYS A 109 16.73 -6.43 16.34
C CYS A 109 16.46 -6.10 17.81
N SER A 110 15.77 -6.99 18.52
CA SER A 110 15.45 -6.82 19.93
C SER A 110 16.67 -6.73 20.85
N VAL A 111 17.83 -7.20 20.40
CA VAL A 111 19.10 -7.21 21.15
C VAL A 111 19.96 -5.99 20.82
N CYS A 112 20.43 -5.85 19.58
CA CYS A 112 21.34 -4.77 19.20
C CYS A 112 20.64 -3.44 18.87
N LYS A 113 19.29 -3.46 18.71
CA LYS A 113 18.46 -2.30 18.37
C LYS A 113 18.78 -1.67 17.01
N LEU A 114 19.48 -2.39 16.15
CA LEU A 114 19.75 -1.99 14.76
C LEU A 114 18.74 -2.65 13.82
N ASN A 115 18.44 -1.97 12.71
CA ASN A 115 17.66 -2.48 11.57
C ASN A 115 18.57 -2.92 10.41
N ASP A 116 19.87 -3.13 10.66
CA ASP A 116 20.82 -3.58 9.66
C ASP A 116 20.63 -5.08 9.36
N ARG A 117 21.21 -5.60 8.27
CA ARG A 117 21.29 -7.05 7.99
C ARG A 117 19.94 -7.79 8.04
N ALA A 118 18.92 -7.23 7.38
CA ALA A 118 17.57 -7.82 7.33
C ALA A 118 17.54 -9.25 6.76
N GLU A 119 18.49 -9.61 5.88
CA GLU A 119 18.63 -10.95 5.29
C GLU A 119 18.93 -12.07 6.30
N VAL A 120 19.47 -11.73 7.48
CA VAL A 120 19.76 -12.69 8.56
C VAL A 120 18.96 -12.39 9.82
N MET A 121 17.83 -11.70 9.67
CA MET A 121 16.94 -11.35 10.77
C MET A 121 15.77 -12.34 10.84
N LEU A 122 15.57 -12.95 12.00
CA LEU A 122 14.49 -13.90 12.28
C LEU A 122 13.33 -13.19 12.95
N ILE A 123 12.10 -13.51 12.55
CA ILE A 123 10.88 -13.03 13.20
C ILE A 123 10.28 -14.18 14.01
N CYS A 124 9.96 -13.91 15.28
CA CYS A 124 9.37 -14.90 16.17
C CYS A 124 7.93 -15.23 15.76
N GLY A 125 7.76 -16.37 15.10
CA GLY A 125 6.46 -16.97 14.83
C GLY A 125 6.51 -18.17 13.90
N ASP A 126 5.32 -18.70 13.58
CA ASP A 126 5.12 -19.70 12.54
C ASP A 126 4.85 -19.06 11.16
N ASP A 127 5.07 -19.83 10.08
CA ASP A 127 4.77 -19.42 8.70
C ASP A 127 3.31 -18.97 8.50
N ALA A 128 2.40 -19.45 9.35
CA ALA A 128 1.00 -19.07 9.32
C ALA A 128 0.68 -17.76 10.09
N GLY A 129 1.64 -17.20 10.83
CA GLY A 129 1.49 -15.99 11.65
C GLY A 129 0.49 -16.13 12.81
N LYS A 130 0.22 -17.36 13.27
CA LYS A 130 -0.76 -17.66 14.33
C LYS A 130 -0.14 -17.74 15.71
N VAL A 131 1.12 -18.16 15.80
CA VAL A 131 1.85 -18.35 17.06
C VAL A 131 3.14 -17.58 16.97
N GLY A 132 3.47 -16.78 17.99
CA GLY A 132 4.66 -15.94 17.97
C GLY A 132 4.40 -14.60 18.65
N CYS A 133 5.46 -13.83 18.86
CA CYS A 133 5.34 -12.45 19.36
C CYS A 133 5.76 -11.40 18.34
N GLY A 134 6.16 -11.81 17.14
CA GLY A 134 6.56 -10.91 16.06
C GLY A 134 7.86 -10.15 16.32
N VAL A 135 8.60 -10.48 17.39
CA VAL A 135 9.89 -9.84 17.67
C VAL A 135 10.93 -10.30 16.65
N ALA A 136 11.80 -9.38 16.25
CA ALA A 136 12.89 -9.70 15.36
C ALA A 136 14.25 -9.79 16.07
N MET A 137 15.14 -10.64 15.55
CA MET A 137 16.48 -10.84 16.09
C MET A 137 17.42 -11.35 15.00
N HIS A 138 18.65 -10.82 14.92
CA HIS A 138 19.67 -11.40 14.04
C HIS A 138 20.06 -12.80 14.50
N ILE A 139 20.46 -13.66 13.56
CA ILE A 139 21.01 -14.99 13.86
C ILE A 139 22.19 -14.92 14.86
N ASP A 140 23.03 -13.89 14.76
CA ASP A 140 24.18 -13.68 15.66
C ASP A 140 23.79 -13.13 17.05
N CYS A 141 22.61 -12.52 17.14
CA CYS A 141 22.08 -11.97 18.39
C CYS A 141 21.25 -13.01 19.16
N CYS A 142 21.03 -14.19 18.58
CA CYS A 142 20.39 -15.31 19.27
C CYS A 142 21.28 -15.86 20.39
N ASP A 143 20.67 -16.54 21.36
CA ASP A 143 21.38 -17.24 22.42
C ASP A 143 20.91 -18.71 22.49
N PRO A 144 21.69 -19.68 21.96
CA PRO A 144 22.98 -19.48 21.29
C PRO A 144 22.83 -18.83 19.89
N PRO A 145 23.90 -18.18 19.36
CA PRO A 145 23.93 -17.70 17.98
C PRO A 145 23.72 -18.83 16.96
N LEU A 146 23.05 -18.52 15.86
CA LEU A 146 22.77 -19.46 14.77
C LEU A 146 23.76 -19.26 13.62
N ASP A 147 24.21 -20.35 13.01
CA ASP A 147 25.15 -20.31 11.87
C ASP A 147 24.46 -19.87 10.57
N SER A 148 23.15 -20.08 10.45
CA SER A 148 22.34 -19.71 9.28
C SER A 148 20.88 -19.46 9.67
N VAL A 149 20.13 -18.78 8.80
CA VAL A 149 18.68 -18.66 8.93
C VAL A 149 18.06 -20.07 8.83
N PRO A 150 17.23 -20.50 9.79
CA PRO A 150 16.57 -21.80 9.76
C PRO A 150 15.50 -21.84 8.64
N GLU A 151 15.28 -23.03 8.08
CA GLU A 151 14.23 -23.26 7.08
C GLU A 151 12.84 -23.41 7.71
N ASP A 152 12.78 -23.75 9.00
CA ASP A 152 11.56 -23.97 9.78
C ASP A 152 11.23 -22.77 10.69
N ASP A 153 10.01 -22.78 11.25
CA ASP A 153 9.51 -21.82 12.23
C ASP A 153 10.51 -21.52 13.36
N TRP A 154 10.68 -20.24 13.69
CA TRP A 154 11.57 -19.79 14.75
C TRP A 154 10.82 -19.07 15.87
N PHE A 155 11.14 -19.42 17.12
CA PHE A 155 10.53 -18.80 18.30
C PHE A 155 11.60 -18.23 19.23
N CYS A 156 11.36 -17.02 19.75
CA CYS A 156 12.24 -16.43 20.74
C CYS A 156 12.15 -17.18 22.09
N SER A 157 13.13 -16.99 22.97
CA SER A 157 13.21 -17.68 24.27
C SER A 157 11.94 -17.54 25.14
N LYS A 158 11.24 -16.40 25.02
CA LYS A 158 9.95 -16.17 25.70
C LYS A 158 8.83 -17.06 25.15
N CYS A 159 8.75 -17.20 23.82
CA CYS A 159 7.77 -18.04 23.15
C CYS A 159 8.11 -19.53 23.27
N CYS A 160 9.38 -19.93 23.14
CA CYS A 160 9.80 -21.33 23.36
C CYS A 160 9.38 -21.87 24.75
N SER A 161 9.47 -21.01 25.77
CA SER A 161 9.07 -21.35 27.14
C SER A 161 7.56 -21.55 27.29
N SER A 162 6.74 -20.88 26.47
CA SER A 162 5.28 -21.03 26.48
C SER A 162 4.80 -22.20 25.62
N VAL A 163 5.48 -22.53 24.52
CA VAL A 163 5.15 -23.69 23.67
C VAL A 163 5.45 -25.01 24.40
N SER A 164 6.46 -25.04 25.29
CA SER A 164 6.83 -26.23 26.07
C SER A 164 5.86 -26.60 27.21
N MET A 165 4.79 -25.83 27.46
CA MET A 165 3.88 -26.08 28.58
C MET A 165 2.62 -26.89 28.24
N LYS A 166 2.46 -27.36 26.99
CA LYS A 166 1.36 -28.26 26.58
C LYS A 166 1.87 -29.54 25.91
N GLY A 167 2.63 -30.36 26.63
CA GLY A 167 2.99 -31.70 26.15
C GLY A 167 3.86 -32.49 27.12
N ALA A 168 3.23 -33.37 27.90
CA ALA A 168 3.78 -34.59 28.54
C ALA A 168 5.19 -34.52 29.19
N LYS A 169 5.28 -34.52 30.52
CA LYS A 169 5.52 -35.74 31.32
C LYS A 169 6.58 -36.71 30.73
N ASN A 170 7.66 -36.83 31.52
CA ASN A 170 8.53 -37.98 31.77
C ASN A 170 9.81 -38.17 30.93
N SER A 171 10.94 -38.10 31.69
CA SER A 171 12.17 -38.93 31.62
C SER A 171 13.01 -38.88 30.34
N SER A 172 14.34 -38.83 30.35
CA SER A 172 15.35 -38.93 31.40
C SER A 172 16.74 -38.69 30.77
N VAL A 173 17.56 -37.86 31.42
CA VAL A 173 19.01 -37.99 31.67
C VAL A 173 19.86 -38.73 30.63
N LEU A 174 20.94 -38.07 30.16
CA LEU A 174 22.29 -38.66 30.15
C LEU A 174 23.38 -37.58 30.25
N LYS A 175 24.06 -37.59 31.41
CA LYS A 175 25.33 -36.93 31.72
C LYS A 175 26.42 -37.31 30.72
N ARG A 176 27.36 -36.39 30.45
CA ARG A 176 28.79 -36.74 30.40
C ARG A 176 29.60 -35.75 31.21
N LYS A 177 30.22 -36.25 32.28
CA LYS A 177 31.40 -35.65 32.92
C LYS A 177 32.63 -36.23 32.20
N SER A 178 33.61 -35.39 31.92
CA SER A 178 35.01 -35.84 31.77
C SER A 178 35.91 -34.75 32.33
N SER A 179 36.48 -35.08 33.49
CA SER A 179 37.67 -34.45 34.06
C SER A 179 38.89 -35.03 33.35
N LEU A 180 39.87 -34.21 32.97
CA LEU A 180 41.26 -34.67 32.84
C LEU A 180 42.22 -33.51 33.16
N HIS A 181 42.93 -33.65 34.28
CA HIS A 181 44.21 -33.00 34.59
C HIS A 181 45.32 -33.64 33.76
N VAL A 182 46.32 -32.87 33.30
CA VAL A 182 47.76 -33.19 33.07
C VAL A 182 48.43 -31.85 32.70
N LYS A 183 49.60 -31.39 33.16
CA LYS A 183 50.61 -31.77 34.16
C LYS A 183 51.35 -30.48 34.54
#